data_AF-A0A916TBJ9-F1
#
_entry.id   AF-A0A916TBJ9-F1
#
_cell.length_a   1.000
_cell.length_b   1.000
_cell.length_c   1.000
_cell.angle_alpha   90.00
_cell.angle_beta   90.00
_cell.angle_gamma   90.00
#
_symmetry.space_group_name_H-M   'P 1'
#
loop_
_entity.id
_entity.type
_entity.pdbx_description
1 polymer ?
#
loop_
_entity_poly.entity_id
_entity_poly.type
_entity_poly.pdbx_seq_one_letter_code
_entity_poly.pdbx_strand_id
1 'polypeptide(L)'
;MKIATRTAAAALLISMPMALGACGSDSKPAKADVKAGYIKAVKKNMGASGAKVPDSLYKKMADCIVDESYDDVSADTLNKLKDGNVTKDTKVKSEDKDTMDKASKTCQTKLADDFKSVG
;
A
#
# COMPACT_ATOMS: atom_id res chain seq x y z
N MET A 1 26.74 -44.46 30.49
CA MET A 1 25.31 -44.84 30.66
C MET A 1 24.61 -43.69 31.40
N LYS A 2 23.39 -43.32 30.96
CA LYS A 2 22.51 -42.20 31.41
C LYS A 2 22.76 -40.85 30.70
N ILE A 3 22.22 -40.65 29.48
CA ILE A 3 20.83 -40.27 29.08
C ILE A 3 20.54 -38.83 29.55
N ALA A 4 20.80 -37.80 28.73
CA ALA A 4 19.92 -37.25 27.68
C ALA A 4 18.60 -36.67 28.24
N THR A 5 18.58 -35.34 28.43
CA THR A 5 17.34 -34.58 28.58
C THR A 5 17.34 -33.50 27.50
N ARG A 6 16.44 -33.66 26.54
CA ARG A 6 16.25 -32.82 25.37
C ARG A 6 15.55 -31.53 25.80
N THR A 7 16.27 -30.41 25.83
CA THR A 7 15.64 -29.08 25.82
C THR A 7 15.51 -28.63 24.38
N ALA A 8 14.37 -28.95 23.79
CA ALA A 8 13.90 -28.30 22.58
C ALA A 8 13.52 -26.85 22.91
N ALA A 9 14.49 -25.94 22.87
CA ALA A 9 14.21 -24.52 22.74
C ALA A 9 14.23 -24.21 21.24
N ALA A 10 13.05 -24.33 20.62
CA ALA A 10 12.77 -23.71 19.33
C ALA A 10 12.82 -22.18 19.52
N ALA A 11 14.03 -21.62 19.56
CA ALA A 11 14.24 -20.21 19.35
C ALA A 11 14.10 -19.96 17.84
N LEU A 12 12.85 -19.88 17.39
CA LEU A 12 12.50 -19.19 16.16
C LEU A 12 12.89 -17.73 16.34
N LEU A 13 14.16 -17.42 16.12
CA LEU A 13 14.59 -16.08 15.75
C LEU A 13 13.99 -15.84 14.37
N ILE A 14 12.72 -15.46 14.33
CA ILE A 14 12.18 -14.67 13.25
C ILE A 14 12.99 -13.39 13.32
N SER A 15 14.11 -13.38 12.59
CA SER A 15 14.79 -12.16 12.19
C SER A 15 13.76 -11.39 11.39
N MET A 16 12.93 -10.61 12.08
CA MET A 16 12.30 -9.43 11.51
C MET A 16 13.44 -8.71 10.78
N PRO A 17 13.40 -8.60 9.46
CA PRO A 17 14.30 -7.66 8.82
C PRO A 17 13.94 -6.33 9.44
N MET A 18 14.85 -5.83 10.27
CA MET A 18 14.87 -4.43 10.63
C MET A 18 14.99 -3.73 9.28
N ALA A 19 13.85 -3.29 8.76
CA ALA A 19 13.76 -2.33 7.68
C ALA A 19 14.32 -1.03 8.27
N LEU A 20 15.64 -1.00 8.39
CA LEU A 20 16.45 0.18 8.54
C LEU A 20 16.13 1.01 7.30
N GLY A 21 15.21 1.96 7.50
CA GLY A 21 14.94 3.01 6.55
C GLY A 21 16.23 3.75 6.20
N ALA A 22 16.20 4.35 5.01
CA ALA A 22 17.28 5.13 4.39
C ALA A 22 18.38 4.30 3.71
N CYS A 23 18.05 3.76 2.53
CA CYS A 23 19.06 3.52 1.49
C CYS A 23 18.46 3.95 0.15
N GLY A 24 18.91 5.10 -0.37
CA GLY A 24 18.79 5.54 -1.76
C GLY A 24 17.37 5.72 -2.32
N SER A 25 17.01 6.96 -2.62
CA SER A 25 15.75 7.37 -3.28
C SER A 25 15.56 6.87 -4.73
N ASP A 26 16.18 5.75 -5.12
CA ASP A 26 16.10 5.18 -6.47
C ASP A 26 15.36 3.83 -6.53
N SER A 27 15.16 3.15 -5.39
CA SER A 27 14.47 1.86 -5.39
C SER A 27 12.96 2.01 -5.17
N LYS A 28 12.20 1.23 -5.95
CA LYS A 28 10.75 1.13 -5.85
C LYS A 28 10.38 0.54 -4.47
N PRO A 29 9.56 1.23 -3.64
CA PRO A 29 9.16 0.72 -2.33
C PRO A 29 8.25 -0.50 -2.50
N ALA A 30 8.16 -1.38 -1.49
CA ALA A 30 7.31 -2.57 -1.62
C ALA A 30 5.83 -2.20 -1.84
N LYS A 31 5.11 -2.97 -2.68
CA LYS A 31 3.65 -2.78 -2.94
C LYS A 31 2.86 -2.64 -1.63
N ALA A 32 3.19 -3.44 -0.61
CA ALA A 32 2.54 -3.41 0.70
C ALA A 32 2.72 -2.05 1.43
N ASP A 33 3.90 -1.46 1.35
CA ASP A 33 4.18 -0.16 1.97
C ASP A 33 3.44 0.98 1.25
N VAL A 34 3.37 0.91 -0.08
CA VAL A 34 2.61 1.87 -0.90
C VAL A 34 1.11 1.79 -0.57
N LYS A 35 0.56 0.57 -0.49
CA LYS A 35 -0.85 0.34 -0.10
C LYS A 35 -1.16 0.91 1.28
N ALA A 36 -0.28 0.66 2.26
CA ALA A 36 -0.44 1.19 3.60
C ALA A 36 -0.36 2.73 3.63
N GLY A 37 0.59 3.33 2.89
CA GLY A 37 0.72 4.78 2.73
C GLY A 37 -0.50 5.42 2.09
N TYR A 38 -1.03 4.81 1.02
CA TYR A 38 -2.25 5.25 0.34
C TYR A 38 -3.46 5.25 1.27
N ILE A 39 -3.69 4.16 2.01
CA ILE A 39 -4.80 4.07 2.99
C ILE A 39 -4.68 5.18 4.04
N LYS A 40 -3.47 5.43 4.56
CA LYS A 40 -3.23 6.53 5.51
C LYS A 40 -3.55 7.89 4.90
N ALA A 41 -3.09 8.16 3.68
CA ALA A 41 -3.34 9.43 2.98
C ALA A 41 -4.85 9.67 2.77
N VAL A 42 -5.56 8.66 2.27
CA VAL A 42 -7.00 8.76 2.03
C VAL A 42 -7.75 8.92 3.35
N LYS A 43 -7.43 8.14 4.38
CA LYS A 43 -8.05 8.28 5.71
C LYS A 43 -7.79 9.65 6.33
N LYS A 44 -6.60 10.23 6.13
CA LYS A 44 -6.28 11.59 6.60
C LYS A 44 -7.12 12.65 5.87
N ASN A 45 -7.31 12.51 4.56
CA ASN A 45 -8.15 13.44 3.78
C ASN A 45 -9.65 13.26 4.05
N MET A 46 -10.14 12.02 4.13
CA MET A 46 -11.57 11.68 4.32
C MET A 46 -12.01 11.76 5.78
N GLY A 47 -11.08 11.54 6.73
CA GLY A 47 -11.35 11.63 8.17
C GLY A 47 -11.77 13.04 8.59
N ALA A 48 -11.36 14.06 7.83
CA ALA A 48 -11.83 15.43 8.01
C ALA A 48 -13.30 15.63 7.58
N SER A 49 -13.84 14.76 6.72
CA SER A 49 -15.20 14.86 6.16
C SER A 49 -16.25 14.13 7.01
N GLY A 50 -15.87 13.40 8.05
CA GLY A 50 -16.80 12.68 8.94
C GLY A 50 -17.48 11.44 8.31
N ALA A 51 -17.18 11.11 7.06
CA ALA A 51 -17.74 9.96 6.36
C ALA A 51 -17.17 8.64 6.94
N LYS A 52 -18.04 7.78 7.46
CA LYS A 52 -17.67 6.43 7.91
C LYS A 52 -17.62 5.49 6.70
N VAL A 53 -16.46 5.43 6.06
CA VAL A 53 -16.14 4.43 5.05
C VAL A 53 -15.53 3.20 5.74
N PRO A 54 -15.97 1.97 5.44
CA PRO A 54 -15.42 0.77 6.05
C PRO A 54 -13.96 0.54 5.63
N ASP A 55 -13.14 0.03 6.55
CA ASP A 55 -11.72 -0.27 6.31
C ASP A 55 -11.49 -1.23 5.15
N SER A 56 -12.42 -2.14 4.93
CA SER A 56 -12.40 -3.05 3.78
C SER A 56 -12.47 -2.32 2.44
N LEU A 57 -13.20 -1.20 2.34
CA LEU A 57 -13.30 -0.42 1.10
C LEU A 57 -12.01 0.37 0.84
N TYR A 58 -11.42 0.97 1.88
CA TYR A 58 -10.11 1.59 1.77
C TYR A 58 -9.05 0.58 1.31
N LYS A 59 -9.06 -0.63 1.89
CA LYS A 59 -8.13 -1.69 1.51
C LYS A 59 -8.35 -2.15 0.07
N LYS A 60 -9.60 -2.44 -0.34
CA LYS A 60 -9.90 -2.85 -1.73
C LYS A 60 -9.47 -1.79 -2.75
N MET A 61 -9.71 -0.51 -2.47
CA MET A 61 -9.28 0.58 -3.34
C MET A 61 -7.77 0.70 -3.41
N ALA A 62 -7.08 0.68 -2.27
CA ALA A 62 -5.63 0.73 -2.23
C ALA A 62 -4.99 -0.46 -2.93
N ASP A 63 -5.53 -1.67 -2.70
CA ASP A 63 -5.08 -2.90 -3.36
C ASP A 63 -5.20 -2.75 -4.87
N CYS A 64 -6.39 -2.45 -5.37
CA CYS A 64 -6.62 -2.34 -6.80
C CYS A 64 -5.77 -1.23 -7.45
N ILE A 65 -5.79 -0.01 -6.91
CA ILE A 65 -5.08 1.11 -7.53
C ILE A 65 -3.58 0.83 -7.57
N VAL A 66 -3.00 0.38 -6.46
CA VAL A 66 -1.57 0.06 -6.43
C VAL A 66 -1.27 -1.13 -7.34
N ASP A 67 -2.08 -2.19 -7.36
CA ASP A 67 -1.79 -3.35 -8.19
C ASP A 67 -1.87 -3.04 -9.70
N GLU A 68 -2.81 -2.19 -10.13
CA GLU A 68 -2.99 -1.79 -11.54
C GLU A 68 -1.92 -0.81 -12.04
N SER A 69 -1.27 -0.07 -11.16
CA SER A 69 -0.41 1.05 -11.55
C SER A 69 1.03 0.92 -11.11
N TYR A 70 1.31 0.07 -10.13
CA TYR A 70 2.61 0.04 -9.48
C TYR A 70 3.71 -0.14 -10.50
N ASP A 71 3.56 -1.07 -11.44
CA ASP A 71 4.61 -1.41 -12.41
C ASP A 71 4.93 -0.25 -13.37
N ASP A 72 3.93 0.58 -13.70
CA ASP A 72 4.04 1.72 -14.64
C ASP A 72 4.34 3.08 -13.99
N VAL A 73 4.20 3.19 -12.67
CA VAL A 73 4.50 4.43 -11.93
C VAL A 73 5.95 4.48 -11.47
N SER A 74 6.54 5.67 -11.52
CA SER A 74 7.93 5.88 -11.10
C SER A 74 8.17 5.64 -9.60
N ALA A 75 9.40 5.22 -9.26
CA ALA A 75 9.80 4.97 -7.88
C ALA A 75 9.66 6.21 -6.97
N ASP A 76 9.94 7.41 -7.48
CA ASP A 76 9.74 8.68 -6.75
C ASP A 76 8.28 8.87 -6.33
N THR A 77 7.35 8.66 -7.26
CA THR A 77 5.91 8.76 -6.98
C THR A 77 5.46 7.72 -5.97
N LEU A 78 5.91 6.47 -6.10
CA LEU A 78 5.56 5.41 -5.16
C LEU A 78 6.12 5.64 -3.76
N ASN A 79 7.32 6.21 -3.65
CA ASN A 79 7.88 6.61 -2.36
C ASN A 79 7.04 7.72 -1.71
N LYS A 80 6.58 8.72 -2.47
CA LYS A 80 5.66 9.76 -1.98
C LYS A 80 4.32 9.18 -1.52
N LEU A 81 3.78 8.18 -2.23
CA LEU A 81 2.56 7.47 -1.84
C LEU A 81 2.75 6.67 -0.54
N LYS A 82 3.84 5.91 -0.44
CA LYS A 82 4.22 5.16 0.77
C LYS A 82 4.27 6.08 2.00
N ASP A 83 4.84 7.27 1.86
CA ASP A 83 4.98 8.22 2.96
C ASP A 83 3.64 8.89 3.34
N GLY A 84 2.59 8.67 2.55
CA GLY A 84 1.27 9.27 2.74
C GLY A 84 1.25 10.78 2.46
N ASN A 85 2.26 11.28 1.74
CA ASN A 85 2.48 12.69 1.44
C ASN A 85 1.99 13.08 0.04
N VAL A 86 0.89 12.48 -0.41
CA VAL A 86 0.24 12.90 -1.66
C VAL A 86 -0.77 13.98 -1.33
N THR A 87 -0.31 15.23 -1.40
CA THR A 87 -1.18 16.40 -1.36
C THR A 87 -1.41 16.89 -2.78
N LYS A 88 -2.38 17.80 -2.95
CA LYS A 88 -2.63 18.51 -4.21
C LYS A 88 -1.38 19.23 -4.77
N ASP A 89 -0.44 19.57 -3.89
CA ASP A 89 0.79 20.31 -4.20
C ASP A 89 1.99 19.38 -4.46
N THR A 90 1.82 18.05 -4.29
CA THR A 90 2.88 17.08 -4.57
C THR A 90 3.18 17.06 -6.06
N LYS A 91 4.41 17.44 -6.42
CA LYS A 91 4.89 17.36 -7.80
C LYS A 91 5.08 15.90 -8.18
N VAL A 92 4.27 15.43 -9.12
CA VAL A 92 4.29 14.10 -9.70
C VAL A 92 4.45 14.26 -11.21
N LYS A 93 5.13 13.32 -11.87
CA LYS A 93 5.22 13.31 -13.34
C LYS A 93 3.82 13.20 -13.95
N SER A 94 3.62 13.77 -15.14
CA SER A 94 2.30 13.75 -15.79
C SER A 94 1.90 12.32 -16.15
N GLU A 95 2.87 11.52 -16.62
CA GLU A 95 2.67 10.12 -16.98
C GLU A 95 2.26 9.28 -15.76
N ASP A 96 2.89 9.52 -14.62
CA ASP A 96 2.52 8.85 -13.36
C ASP A 96 1.10 9.22 -12.93
N LYS A 97 0.70 10.50 -13.07
CA LYS A 97 -0.67 10.94 -12.78
C LYS A 97 -1.68 10.26 -13.71
N ASP A 98 -1.41 10.25 -15.01
CA ASP A 98 -2.31 9.63 -15.99
C ASP A 98 -2.48 8.13 -15.73
N THR A 99 -1.41 7.43 -15.36
CA THR A 99 -1.45 6.01 -14.96
C THR A 99 -2.27 5.81 -13.69
N MET A 100 -2.04 6.62 -12.65
CA MET A 100 -2.81 6.58 -11.40
C MET A 100 -4.31 6.87 -11.64
N ASP A 101 -4.63 7.83 -12.52
CA ASP A 101 -6.01 8.21 -12.84
C ASP A 101 -6.73 7.12 -13.64
N LYS A 102 -6.03 6.49 -14.60
CA LYS A 102 -6.54 5.31 -15.32
C LYS A 102 -6.79 4.15 -14.36
N ALA A 103 -5.83 3.83 -13.51
CA ALA A 103 -5.98 2.79 -12.49
C ALA A 103 -7.16 3.08 -11.55
N SER A 104 -7.31 4.33 -11.11
CA SER A 104 -8.43 4.76 -10.27
C SER A 104 -9.79 4.56 -10.96
N LYS A 105 -9.91 4.93 -12.24
CA LYS A 105 -11.13 4.70 -13.03
C LYS A 105 -11.43 3.20 -13.20
N THR A 106 -10.42 2.42 -13.59
CA THR A 106 -10.54 0.96 -13.73
C THR A 106 -11.01 0.33 -12.41
N CYS A 107 -10.42 0.73 -11.29
CA CYS A 107 -10.76 0.20 -9.98
C CYS A 107 -12.14 0.62 -9.49
N GLN A 108 -12.59 1.84 -9.80
CA GLN A 108 -13.96 2.28 -9.54
C GLN A 108 -14.96 1.42 -10.30
N THR A 109 -14.71 1.13 -11.58
CA THR A 109 -15.53 0.22 -12.38
C THR A 109 -15.54 -1.19 -11.79
N LYS A 110 -14.36 -1.76 -11.48
CA LYS A 110 -14.24 -3.08 -10.86
C LYS A 110 -15.01 -3.17 -9.53
N LEU A 111 -14.92 -2.15 -8.68
CA LEU A 111 -15.71 -2.11 -7.44
C LEU A 111 -17.22 -2.04 -7.72
N ALA A 112 -17.65 -1.23 -8.67
CA ALA A 112 -19.06 -1.11 -9.01
C ALA A 112 -19.62 -2.45 -9.54
N ASP A 113 -18.84 -3.17 -10.34
CA ASP A 113 -19.22 -4.49 -10.85
C ASP A 113 -19.15 -5.58 -9.76
N ASP A 114 -18.18 -5.50 -8.85
CA ASP A 114 -18.17 -6.31 -7.62
C ASP A 114 -19.48 -6.12 -6.85
N PHE A 115 -19.90 -4.88 -6.58
CA PHE A 115 -21.13 -4.59 -5.85
C PHE A 115 -22.39 -5.10 -6.57
N LYS A 116 -22.46 -5.00 -7.91
CA LYS A 116 -23.57 -5.57 -8.69
C LYS A 116 -23.60 -7.09 -8.67
N SER A 117 -22.47 -7.75 -8.47
CA SER A 117 -22.37 -9.22 -8.46
C SER A 117 -22.75 -9.83 -7.11
N VAL A 118 -22.85 -9.03 -6.04
CA VAL A 118 -23.25 -9.49 -4.69
C VAL A 118 -24.69 -9.11 -4.31
N GLY A 119 -25.36 -8.28 -5.12
CA GLY A 119 -26.74 -7.83 -4.90
C GLY A 119 -27.74 -8.58 -5.76
#